data_AF-A0A2E3GZI8-F1
#
_entry.id   AF-A0A2E3GZI8-F1
#
_cell.length_a   1.000
_cell.length_b   1.000
_cell.length_c   1.000
_cell.angle_alpha   90.00
_cell.angle_beta   90.00
_cell.angle_gamma   90.00
#
_symmetry.space_group_name_H-M   'P 1'
#
loop_
_entity.id
_entity.type
_entity.pdbx_description
1 polymer ?
#
loop_
_entity_poly.entity_id
_entity_poly.type
_entity_poly.pdbx_seq_one_letter_code
_entity_poly.pdbx_strand_id
1 'polypeptide(L)'
;MKASELIGDALGKIGVRAANQPVESDDFAVAVRECNRMFATFAYLDLGYTPLENNSDVVTIPSYAEEWAVLALALRLAPDFSPAEEYGLLKDREREARQDMLLQNQELIPAEYPSTLPTGSGNDGRCMWSPTFYPGPEKD
;
A
#
# COMPACT_ATOMS: atom_id res chain seq x y z
N MET A 1 -2.28 -12.91 6.55
CA MET A 1 -2.82 -13.64 5.38
C MET A 1 -1.75 -14.55 4.76
N LYS A 2 -2.11 -15.71 4.21
CA LYS A 2 -1.20 -16.57 3.42
C LYS A 2 -1.25 -16.24 1.92
N ALA A 3 -0.21 -16.57 1.18
CA ALA A 3 -0.14 -16.39 -0.27
C ALA A 3 -1.30 -17.06 -1.01
N SER A 4 -1.68 -18.28 -0.60
CA SER A 4 -2.82 -19.00 -1.17
C SER A 4 -4.16 -18.29 -0.97
N GLU A 5 -4.33 -17.59 0.15
CA GLU A 5 -5.55 -16.85 0.48
C GLU A 5 -5.63 -15.60 -0.40
N LEU A 6 -4.56 -14.81 -0.45
CA LEU A 6 -4.49 -13.59 -1.27
C LEU A 6 -4.76 -13.89 -2.75
N ILE A 7 -4.09 -14.90 -3.31
CA ILE A 7 -4.24 -15.28 -4.72
C ILE A 7 -5.61 -15.91 -4.97
N GLY A 8 -6.08 -16.76 -4.06
CA GLY A 8 -7.42 -17.37 -4.16
C GLY A 8 -8.53 -16.33 -4.17
N ASP A 9 -8.43 -15.32 -3.31
CA ASP A 9 -9.41 -14.23 -3.24
C ASP A 9 -9.36 -13.37 -4.51
N ALA A 10 -8.16 -13.05 -5.03
CA ALA A 10 -8.00 -12.30 -6.26
C ALA A 10 -8.63 -13.01 -7.47
N LEU A 11 -8.35 -14.31 -7.63
CA LEU A 11 -8.95 -15.15 -8.68
C LEU A 11 -10.47 -15.30 -8.51
N GLY A 12 -10.96 -15.32 -7.27
CA GLY A 12 -12.39 -15.31 -6.97
C GLY A 12 -13.08 -14.01 -7.40
N LYS A 13 -12.42 -12.85 -7.27
CA LYS A 13 -12.99 -11.54 -7.67
C LYS A 13 -13.20 -11.41 -9.17
N ILE A 14 -12.34 -12.04 -9.99
CA ILE A 14 -12.48 -12.02 -11.46
C ILE A 14 -13.44 -13.08 -12.00
N GLY A 15 -14.02 -13.92 -11.12
CA GLY A 15 -15.01 -14.94 -11.51
C GLY A 15 -14.41 -16.20 -12.14
N VAL A 16 -13.08 -16.30 -12.21
CA VAL A 16 -12.37 -17.50 -12.70
C VAL A 16 -12.62 -18.70 -11.79
N ARG A 17 -12.90 -18.45 -10.51
CA ARG A 17 -13.12 -19.49 -9.51
C ARG A 17 -14.42 -19.32 -8.75
N ALA A 18 -15.13 -20.43 -8.54
CA ALA A 18 -16.11 -20.52 -7.47
C ALA A 18 -15.39 -20.47 -6.10
N ALA A 19 -16.04 -19.90 -5.08
CA ALA A 19 -15.40 -19.52 -3.81
C ALA A 19 -14.55 -20.61 -3.11
N ASN A 20 -14.70 -21.90 -3.43
CA ASN A 20 -14.07 -23.01 -2.70
C ASN A 20 -13.25 -24.02 -3.53
N GLN A 21 -12.91 -23.71 -4.80
CA GLN A 21 -12.02 -24.63 -5.57
C GLN A 21 -10.55 -24.45 -5.17
N PRO A 22 -9.71 -25.49 -5.15
CA PRO A 22 -8.26 -25.29 -5.00
C PRO A 22 -7.69 -24.50 -6.19
N VAL A 23 -6.64 -23.71 -5.95
CA VAL A 23 -5.93 -22.99 -7.02
C VAL A 23 -5.06 -23.98 -7.79
N GLU A 24 -5.15 -24.00 -9.12
CA GLU A 24 -4.30 -24.83 -9.95
C GLU A 24 -2.83 -24.39 -9.84
N SER A 25 -1.88 -25.33 -9.95
CA SER A 25 -0.45 -25.02 -9.76
C SER A 25 0.06 -23.97 -10.75
N ASP A 26 -0.44 -24.02 -11.98
CA ASP A 26 0.03 -23.19 -13.08
C ASP A 26 -0.48 -21.76 -12.92
N ASP A 27 -1.76 -21.59 -12.57
CA ASP A 27 -2.37 -20.29 -12.24
C ASP A 27 -1.69 -19.66 -11.03
N PHE A 28 -1.37 -20.46 -10.01
CA PHE A 28 -0.66 -19.97 -8.83
C PHE A 28 0.71 -19.38 -9.20
N ALA A 29 1.48 -20.07 -10.04
CA ALA A 29 2.80 -19.60 -10.47
C ALA A 29 2.72 -18.28 -11.26
N VAL A 30 1.71 -18.13 -12.11
CA VAL A 30 1.44 -16.88 -12.84
C VAL A 30 1.04 -15.77 -11.87
N ALA A 31 0.11 -16.05 -10.95
CA ALA A 31 -0.39 -15.08 -9.98
C ALA A 31 0.70 -14.60 -9.01
N VAL A 32 1.57 -15.49 -8.53
CA VAL A 32 2.73 -15.12 -7.70
C VAL A 32 3.66 -14.18 -8.45
N ARG A 33 3.97 -14.48 -9.72
CA ARG A 33 4.83 -13.63 -10.54
C ARG A 33 4.24 -12.23 -10.71
N GLU A 34 2.94 -12.14 -11.01
CA GLU A 34 2.27 -10.84 -11.16
C GLU A 34 2.12 -10.09 -9.84
N CYS A 35 1.92 -10.79 -8.73
CA CYS A 35 1.91 -10.23 -7.39
C CYS A 35 3.29 -9.62 -7.02
N ASN A 36 4.37 -10.38 -7.22
CA ASN A 36 5.73 -9.89 -6.99
C ASN A 36 6.04 -8.66 -7.88
N ARG A 37 5.64 -8.68 -9.16
CA ARG A 37 5.77 -7.53 -10.07
C ARG A 37 4.93 -6.33 -9.62
N MET A 38 3.76 -6.58 -9.04
CA MET A 38 2.87 -5.54 -8.52
C MET A 38 3.51 -4.79 -7.38
N PHE A 39 3.93 -5.51 -6.34
CA PHE A 39 4.58 -4.87 -5.21
C PHE A 39 5.93 -4.26 -5.56
N ALA A 40 6.66 -4.80 -6.55
CA ALA A 40 7.84 -4.13 -7.10
C ALA A 40 7.50 -2.78 -7.77
N THR A 41 6.37 -2.67 -8.47
CA THR A 41 5.90 -1.41 -9.06
C THR A 41 5.53 -0.39 -7.99
N PHE A 42 4.98 -0.87 -6.88
CA PHE A 42 4.49 -0.06 -5.77
C PHE A 42 5.46 -0.03 -4.57
N ALA A 43 6.74 -0.31 -4.79
CA ALA A 43 7.75 -0.33 -3.72
C ALA A 43 7.85 1.02 -2.99
N TYR A 44 7.51 2.13 -3.65
CA TYR A 44 7.47 3.48 -3.06
C TYR A 44 6.41 3.64 -1.96
N LEU A 45 5.46 2.72 -1.84
CA LEU A 45 4.47 2.71 -0.75
C LEU A 45 5.03 2.12 0.55
N ASP A 46 6.23 1.51 0.53
CA ASP A 46 6.88 0.96 1.72
C ASP A 46 5.98 0.06 2.59
N LEU A 47 5.19 -0.80 1.94
CA LEU A 47 4.23 -1.69 2.61
C LEU A 47 4.90 -2.89 3.30
N GLY A 48 6.23 -2.97 3.36
CA GLY A 48 6.95 -4.08 3.98
C GLY A 48 6.84 -5.44 3.26
N TYR A 49 6.37 -5.45 2.01
CA TYR A 49 6.15 -6.67 1.23
C TYR A 49 7.44 -7.47 0.97
N THR A 50 7.42 -8.74 1.32
CA THR A 50 8.44 -9.73 0.92
C THR A 50 7.94 -10.55 -0.27
N PRO A 51 8.79 -10.81 -1.28
CA PRO A 51 8.43 -11.64 -2.42
C PRO A 51 7.92 -13.02 -1.99
N LEU A 52 6.87 -13.49 -2.66
CA LEU A 52 6.28 -14.81 -2.45
C LEU A 52 6.90 -15.82 -3.42
N GLU A 53 7.10 -17.05 -2.95
CA GLU A 53 7.59 -18.18 -3.74
C GLU A 53 6.64 -19.38 -3.66
N ASN A 54 6.08 -19.62 -2.48
CA ASN A 54 5.23 -20.76 -2.18
C ASN A 54 3.83 -20.32 -1.71
N ASN A 55 2.88 -21.23 -1.87
CA ASN A 55 1.50 -21.13 -1.41
C ASN A 55 1.37 -21.01 0.12
N SER A 56 2.33 -21.54 0.89
CA SER A 56 2.37 -21.41 2.35
C SER A 56 2.97 -20.09 2.85
N ASP A 57 3.56 -19.28 1.97
CA ASP A 57 4.27 -18.08 2.39
C ASP A 57 3.33 -17.07 3.03
N VAL A 58 3.85 -16.38 4.04
CA VAL A 58 3.10 -15.32 4.73
C VAL A 58 3.25 -14.05 3.93
N VAL A 59 2.12 -13.38 3.65
CA VAL A 59 2.13 -12.07 3.01
C VAL A 59 2.46 -11.02 4.06
N THR A 60 3.62 -10.36 3.94
CA THR A 60 4.11 -9.36 4.89
C THR A 60 3.65 -7.94 4.54
N ILE A 61 2.33 -7.76 4.38
CA ILE A 61 1.75 -6.42 4.19
C ILE A 61 0.95 -6.02 5.43
N PRO A 62 0.81 -4.72 5.72
CA PRO A 62 -0.08 -4.27 6.78
C PRO A 62 -1.54 -4.66 6.46
N SER A 63 -2.31 -4.94 7.50
CA SER A 63 -3.71 -5.38 7.37
C SER A 63 -4.59 -4.40 6.60
N TYR A 64 -4.33 -3.10 6.70
CA TYR A 64 -5.06 -2.08 5.96
C TYR A 64 -4.82 -2.11 4.45
N ALA A 65 -3.74 -2.74 3.98
CA ALA A 65 -3.40 -2.84 2.56
C ALA A 65 -3.88 -4.16 1.93
N GLU A 66 -4.40 -5.10 2.73
CA GLU A 66 -4.80 -6.44 2.27
C GLU A 66 -5.93 -6.37 1.23
N GLU A 67 -6.97 -5.59 1.48
CA GLU A 67 -8.11 -5.45 0.54
C GLU A 67 -7.66 -4.84 -0.80
N TRP A 68 -6.86 -3.78 -0.75
CA TRP A 68 -6.30 -3.17 -1.95
C TRP A 68 -5.43 -4.17 -2.73
N ALA A 69 -4.56 -4.92 -2.05
CA ALA A 69 -3.68 -5.88 -2.69
C ALA A 69 -4.46 -6.97 -3.45
N VAL A 70 -5.55 -7.47 -2.86
CA VAL A 70 -6.44 -8.45 -3.50
C VAL A 70 -7.10 -7.87 -4.75
N LEU A 71 -7.67 -6.66 -4.66
CA LEU A 71 -8.37 -6.02 -5.76
C LEU A 71 -7.42 -5.61 -6.90
N ALA A 72 -6.25 -5.07 -6.56
CA ALA A 72 -5.23 -4.68 -7.53
C ALA A 72 -4.64 -5.90 -8.26
N LEU A 73 -4.40 -7.00 -7.54
CA LEU A 73 -3.95 -8.25 -8.16
C LEU A 73 -5.03 -8.82 -9.08
N ALA A 74 -6.29 -8.82 -8.65
CA ALA A 74 -7.41 -9.27 -9.46
C ALA A 74 -7.50 -8.51 -10.79
N LEU A 75 -7.38 -7.18 -10.77
CA LEU A 75 -7.39 -6.36 -11.97
C LEU A 75 -6.16 -6.55 -12.88
N ARG A 76 -5.00 -6.92 -12.31
CA ARG A 76 -3.81 -7.26 -13.11
C ARG A 76 -3.96 -8.60 -13.82
N LEU A 77 -4.61 -9.56 -13.19
CA LEU A 77 -4.86 -10.88 -13.76
C LEU A 77 -6.04 -10.86 -14.75
N ALA A 78 -7.01 -9.97 -14.57
CA ALA A 78 -8.22 -9.89 -15.38
C ALA A 78 -8.02 -9.98 -16.91
N PRO A 79 -7.03 -9.31 -17.54
CA PRO A 79 -6.82 -9.39 -18.99
C PRO A 79 -6.53 -10.80 -19.52
N ASP A 80 -5.99 -11.68 -18.67
CA ASP A 80 -5.68 -13.06 -19.05
C ASP A 80 -6.92 -13.97 -19.04
N PHE A 81 -8.02 -13.53 -18.41
CA PHE A 81 -9.19 -14.37 -18.14
C PHE A 81 -10.54 -13.86 -18.69
N SER A 82 -10.74 -12.55 -18.91
CA SER A 82 -11.97 -12.02 -19.55
C SER A 82 -11.77 -10.61 -20.13
N PRO A 83 -12.58 -10.16 -21.11
CA PRO A 83 -12.62 -8.76 -21.56
C PRO A 83 -12.80 -7.73 -20.44
N ALA A 84 -12.08 -6.62 -20.56
CA ALA A 84 -11.96 -5.57 -19.53
C ALA A 84 -13.25 -4.80 -19.18
N GLU A 85 -14.32 -4.98 -19.96
CA GLU A 85 -15.61 -4.28 -19.80
C GLU A 85 -16.44 -4.85 -18.64
N GLU A 86 -16.21 -6.10 -18.24
CA GLU A 86 -16.97 -6.76 -17.17
C GLU A 86 -16.54 -6.32 -15.75
N TYR A 87 -15.39 -5.65 -15.64
CA TYR A 87 -14.74 -5.35 -14.36
C TYR A 87 -14.91 -3.89 -13.88
N GLY A 88 -15.90 -3.16 -14.40
CA GLY A 88 -16.14 -1.75 -14.03
C GLY A 88 -16.27 -1.54 -12.51
N LEU A 89 -17.16 -2.31 -11.86
CA LEU A 89 -17.37 -2.24 -10.41
C LEU A 89 -16.11 -2.62 -9.61
N LEU A 90 -15.30 -3.54 -10.12
CA LEU A 90 -14.07 -3.98 -9.47
C LEU A 90 -13.01 -2.87 -9.51
N LYS A 91 -12.92 -2.12 -10.62
CA LYS A 91 -12.06 -0.94 -10.75
C LYS A 91 -12.46 0.16 -9.79
N ASP A 92 -13.75 0.43 -9.63
CA ASP A 92 -14.21 1.46 -8.67
C ASP A 92 -13.86 1.08 -7.23
N ARG A 93 -14.06 -0.19 -6.85
CA ARG A 93 -13.66 -0.69 -5.52
C ARG A 93 -12.15 -0.65 -5.29
N GLU A 94 -11.34 -0.99 -6.30
CA GLU A 94 -9.88 -0.88 -6.17
C GLU A 94 -9.46 0.57 -5.92
N ARG A 95 -10.09 1.54 -6.61
CA ARG A 95 -9.79 2.96 -6.41
C ARG A 95 -10.12 3.43 -4.99
N GLU A 96 -11.26 3.01 -4.45
CA GLU A 96 -11.66 3.29 -3.07
C GLU A 96 -10.68 2.65 -2.06
N ALA A 97 -10.44 1.35 -2.18
CA ALA A 97 -9.52 0.62 -1.30
C ALA A 97 -8.08 1.17 -1.36
N ARG A 98 -7.63 1.59 -2.56
CA ARG A 98 -6.34 2.24 -2.73
C ARG A 98 -6.28 3.57 -1.99
N GLN A 99 -7.34 4.38 -2.08
CA GLN A 99 -7.40 5.66 -1.39
C GLN A 99 -7.36 5.46 0.14
N ASP A 100 -8.10 4.49 0.66
CA ASP A 100 -8.13 4.18 2.09
C ASP A 100 -6.77 3.67 2.59
N MET A 101 -6.12 2.80 1.82
CA MET A 101 -4.75 2.33 2.10
C MET A 101 -3.77 3.51 2.12
N LEU A 102 -3.84 4.41 1.14
CA LEU A 102 -2.96 5.58 1.08
C LEU A 102 -3.17 6.56 2.24
N LEU A 103 -4.40 6.70 2.73
CA LEU A 103 -4.68 7.53 3.90
C LEU A 103 -4.08 6.94 5.17
N GLN A 104 -4.09 5.62 5.31
CA GLN A 104 -3.53 4.93 6.47
C GLN A 104 -2.01 4.80 6.42
N ASN A 105 -1.43 4.80 5.23
CA ASN A 105 0.02 4.71 5.02
C ASN A 105 0.75 6.06 5.16
N GLN A 106 0.05 7.15 5.43
CA GLN A 106 0.67 8.47 5.57
C GLN A 106 1.22 8.71 6.97
N GLU A 107 2.49 9.08 7.03
CA GLU A 107 3.08 9.69 8.22
C GLU A 107 2.94 11.22 8.12
N LEU A 108 2.07 11.79 8.96
CA LEU A 108 1.92 13.24 9.06
C LEU A 108 3.05 13.82 9.91
N ILE A 109 4.15 14.20 9.26
CA ILE A 109 5.22 14.96 9.91
C ILE A 109 4.71 16.40 10.10
N PRO A 110 4.68 16.93 11.34
CA PRO A 110 4.33 18.33 11.58
C PRO A 110 5.27 19.23 10.77
N ALA A 111 4.70 20.11 9.93
CA ALA A 111 5.50 21.11 9.26
C ALA A 111 6.12 22.03 10.32
N GLU A 112 7.44 22.12 10.34
CA GLU A 112 8.14 23.09 11.18
C GLU A 112 7.89 24.49 10.63
N TYR A 113 7.66 25.44 11.53
CA TYR A 113 7.58 26.83 11.16
C TYR A 113 8.95 27.33 10.67
N PRO A 114 8.98 28.32 9.77
CA PRO A 114 10.23 28.84 9.26
C PRO A 114 11.10 29.40 10.39
N SER A 115 12.42 29.26 10.25
CA SER A 115 13.41 29.80 11.20
C SER A 115 13.36 31.33 11.33
N THR A 116 12.69 32.02 10.41
CA THR A 116 12.45 33.47 10.47
C THR A 116 11.23 33.85 11.32
N LEU A 117 10.51 32.88 11.90
CA LEU A 117 9.35 33.18 12.74
C LEU A 117 9.81 33.87 14.03
N PRO A 118 9.36 35.11 14.29
CA PRO A 118 9.77 35.84 15.49
C PRO A 118 9.20 35.20 16.75
N THR A 119 10.03 35.11 17.79
CA THR A 119 9.61 34.73 19.14
C THR A 119 8.68 35.80 19.70
N GLY A 120 7.39 35.48 19.85
CA GLY A 120 6.43 36.39 20.47
C GLY A 120 6.79 36.71 21.92
N SER A 121 6.36 37.88 22.42
CA SER A 121 6.66 38.42 23.76
C SER A 121 6.03 37.65 24.94
N GLY A 122 5.57 36.43 24.72
CA GLY A 122 5.01 35.53 25.74
C GLY A 122 5.82 34.25 25.92
N ASN A 123 6.98 34.14 25.27
CA ASN A 123 7.86 32.97 25.27
C ASN A 123 9.12 33.22 26.13
N ASP A 124 8.92 33.76 27.32
CA ASP A 124 9.99 34.31 28.15
C ASP A 124 10.57 33.22 29.08
N GLY A 125 11.30 32.26 28.50
CA GLY A 125 12.07 31.27 29.25
C GLY A 125 13.48 31.76 29.59
N ARG A 126 14.02 31.39 30.77
CA ARG A 126 15.37 31.81 31.27
C ARG A 126 16.58 31.41 30.40
N CYS A 127 16.37 30.74 29.27
CA CYS A 127 17.43 30.19 28.42
C CYS A 127 17.29 30.53 26.93
N MET A 128 16.46 31.52 26.54
CA MET A 128 16.30 31.92 25.13
C MET A 128 17.26 33.07 24.77
N TRP A 129 18.50 32.73 24.43
CA TRP A 129 19.46 33.67 23.79
C TRP A 129 19.38 33.61 22.25
N SER A 130 18.43 32.85 21.69
CA SER A 130 18.18 32.78 20.24
C SER A 130 17.09 33.78 19.84
N PRO A 131 17.30 34.60 18.79
CA PRO A 131 16.26 35.48 18.25
C PRO A 131 15.19 34.72 17.44
N THR A 132 15.42 33.44 17.14
CA THR A 132 14.49 32.59 16.39
C THR A 132 13.76 31.62 17.32
N PHE A 133 12.46 31.43 17.09
CA PHE A 133 11.66 30.51 17.90
C PHE A 133 11.97 29.04 17.57
N TYR A 134 12.34 28.77 16.31
CA TYR A 134 12.74 27.45 15.82
C TYR A 134 14.23 27.47 15.44
N PRO A 135 14.98 26.39 15.72
CA PRO A 135 16.37 26.27 15.30
C PRO A 135 16.46 26.29 13.76
N GLY A 136 17.40 27.04 13.22
CA GLY A 136 17.73 27.00 11.79
C GLY A 136 18.68 25.84 11.49
N PRO A 137 18.91 25.51 10.20
CA PRO A 137 19.98 24.60 9.82
C PRO A 137 21.31 25.10 10.42
N GLU A 138 22.06 24.21 11.07
CA GLU A 138 23.41 24.52 11.56
C GLU A 138 24.23 25.05 10.39
N LYS A 139 24.79 26.26 10.56
CA LYS A 139 25.80 26.78 9.65
C LYS A 139 27.12 26.14 10.05
N ASP A 140 27.67 25.28 9.18
CA ASP A 140 29.07 24.86 9.22
C ASP A 140 30.03 26.08 9.25
#